data_AF-A0A3D1P9W9-F1
#
_entry.id   AF-A0A3D1P9W9-F1
#
_cell.length_a   1.000
_cell.length_b   1.000
_cell.length_c   1.000
_cell.angle_alpha   90.00
_cell.angle_beta   90.00
_cell.angle_gamma   90.00
#
_symmetry.space_group_name_H-M   'P 1'
#
loop_
_entity.id
_entity.type
_entity.pdbx_description
1 polymer ?
#
loop_
_entity_poly.entity_id
_entity_poly.type
_entity_poly.pdbx_seq_one_letter_code
_entity_poly.pdbx_strand_id
1 'polypeptide(L)'
;QTISSNPPVQLSPLVPPSLPPSREEVPSRLTDEPIERIVPPGLKIAPNSKEPIVGVQASALKQELDKLIGRFESTQLAARVGEKEKEMARRGDEERTVAALNVPREAGAAAMSQLNPQFSTHSPAQAIAQAKEIAKTLPQLIAQKDYTGARQQWLKAQQLLRQQYPVDRNLAQPEIRAMWLDRGTIVRAGSEKQLAKIFDRLAAAGINTVFFETVNAGYPIYPSQVAPQLNPLVKGWDPLASGVKLAHDRGMELHAWVWTFAVGNHRHNTLINLPADYPGPVIAAHPDWGSYDNRGSLFPPGQGKPFLDPAHPAARQYLLSLFEEIVSRYQVDGLQLDYIRYPFQDPGADRTYGYGMAARQQFRELTGVDPTTIKRSDRDLWQKWTDFR
;
A
#
# COMPACT_ATOMS: atom_id res chain seq x y z
N GLN A 1 60.00 5.80 24.12
CA GLN A 1 59.20 7.05 24.16
C GLN A 1 58.07 6.87 23.16
N THR A 2 56.77 6.81 23.44
CA THR A 2 55.95 6.90 24.66
C THR A 2 54.62 6.22 24.28
N ILE A 3 54.22 5.19 25.02
CA ILE A 3 52.90 4.54 24.91
C ILE A 3 51.97 5.37 25.80
N SER A 4 50.89 5.93 25.24
CA SER A 4 49.87 6.66 26.00
C SER A 4 48.64 5.76 26.19
N SER A 5 48.39 5.41 27.45
CA SER A 5 47.26 4.64 27.94
C SER A 5 46.07 5.56 28.26
N ASN A 6 44.92 5.37 27.62
CA ASN A 6 43.66 5.99 28.05
C ASN A 6 43.03 5.20 29.21
N PRO A 7 42.45 5.86 30.22
CA PRO A 7 41.77 5.20 31.35
C PRO A 7 40.35 4.72 30.98
N PRO A 8 39.76 3.78 31.75
CA PRO A 8 38.45 3.19 31.44
C PRO A 8 37.29 4.13 31.80
N VAL A 9 36.28 4.17 30.92
CA VAL A 9 35.04 4.93 31.10
C VAL A 9 34.09 4.17 32.05
N GLN A 10 33.69 4.80 33.15
CA GLN A 10 32.61 4.34 34.04
C GLN A 10 31.25 4.59 33.38
N LEU A 11 30.41 3.55 33.30
CA LEU A 11 29.01 3.64 32.86
C LEU A 11 28.11 3.97 34.05
N SER A 12 27.41 5.10 34.01
CA SER A 12 26.35 5.44 34.96
C SER A 12 25.02 4.74 34.60
N PRO A 13 24.20 4.33 35.58
CA PRO A 13 22.93 3.64 35.32
C PRO A 13 21.85 4.56 34.75
N LEU A 14 21.08 4.03 33.78
CA LEU A 14 19.96 4.69 33.09
C LEU A 14 18.76 4.89 34.03
N VAL A 15 18.28 6.14 34.13
CA VAL A 15 17.01 6.51 34.78
C VAL A 15 15.87 6.36 33.75
N PRO A 16 14.75 5.68 34.07
CA PRO A 16 13.62 5.56 33.14
C PRO A 16 12.85 6.88 33.00
N PRO A 17 12.33 7.21 31.81
CA PRO A 17 11.60 8.46 31.57
C PRO A 17 10.22 8.46 32.25
N SER A 18 9.81 9.62 32.75
CA SER A 18 8.52 9.87 33.40
C SER A 18 7.35 9.90 32.40
N LEU A 19 6.19 9.41 32.86
CA LEU A 19 4.92 9.41 32.12
C LEU A 19 4.39 10.83 31.86
N PRO A 20 3.77 11.11 30.70
CA PRO A 20 3.19 12.40 30.38
C PRO A 20 1.92 12.69 31.22
N PRO A 21 1.58 13.97 31.47
CA PRO A 21 0.45 14.35 32.29
C PRO A 21 -0.90 14.09 31.63
N SER A 22 -1.91 13.88 32.49
CA SER A 22 -3.31 13.59 32.19
C SER A 22 -4.00 14.67 31.34
N ARG A 23 -4.79 14.21 30.36
CA ARG A 23 -5.57 15.01 29.40
C ARG A 23 -6.39 16.13 30.06
N GLU A 24 -6.20 17.35 29.59
CA GLU A 24 -7.13 18.48 29.77
C GLU A 24 -8.48 18.18 29.08
N GLU A 25 -9.57 18.53 29.76
CA GLU A 25 -10.94 18.48 29.25
C GLU A 25 -11.13 19.55 28.16
N VAL A 26 -11.58 19.13 26.98
CA VAL A 26 -11.95 20.02 25.87
C VAL A 26 -13.49 20.18 25.85
N PRO A 27 -14.04 21.39 25.60
CA PRO A 27 -15.45 21.70 25.83
C PRO A 27 -16.39 20.98 24.85
N SER A 28 -17.58 20.66 25.36
CA SER A 28 -18.69 20.06 24.63
C SER A 28 -19.29 21.03 23.60
N ARG A 29 -19.30 20.61 22.33
CA ARG A 29 -20.39 20.73 21.34
C ARG A 29 -19.84 20.53 19.92
N LEU A 30 -20.06 19.33 19.40
CA LEU A 30 -20.45 18.98 18.03
C LEU A 30 -20.71 17.46 18.09
N THR A 31 -21.79 17.01 17.48
CA THR A 31 -22.27 15.62 17.54
C THR A 31 -21.26 14.67 16.89
N ASP A 32 -20.35 14.11 17.68
CA ASP A 32 -19.31 13.18 17.25
C ASP A 32 -19.88 11.76 17.04
N GLU A 33 -20.50 11.50 15.89
CA GLU A 33 -20.66 10.12 15.45
C GLU A 33 -19.32 9.58 14.92
N PRO A 34 -18.85 8.40 15.37
CA PRO A 34 -17.58 7.80 14.96
C PRO A 34 -17.40 7.68 13.43
N ILE A 35 -18.50 7.65 12.68
CA ILE A 35 -18.50 7.57 11.23
C ILE A 35 -18.03 8.86 10.55
N GLU A 36 -18.23 10.03 11.16
CA GLU A 36 -17.83 11.32 10.59
C GLU A 36 -16.31 11.53 10.66
N ARG A 37 -15.63 10.91 11.65
CA ARG A 37 -14.18 11.00 11.83
C ARG A 37 -13.37 10.17 10.81
N ILE A 38 -14.03 9.28 10.05
CA ILE A 38 -13.39 8.36 9.09
C ILE A 38 -13.68 8.79 7.63
N VAL A 39 -14.51 9.81 7.42
CA VAL A 39 -14.97 10.25 6.09
C VAL A 39 -14.30 11.60 5.77
N PRO A 40 -13.46 11.73 4.72
CA PRO A 40 -13.10 13.06 4.21
C PRO A 40 -14.40 13.82 3.89
N PRO A 41 -14.48 15.15 4.08
CA PRO A 41 -15.74 15.89 4.07
C PRO A 41 -16.59 15.46 2.88
N GLY A 42 -17.66 14.71 3.18
CA GLY A 42 -18.42 13.98 2.18
C GLY A 42 -18.98 14.93 1.13
N LEU A 43 -19.08 14.46 -0.11
CA LEU A 43 -19.76 15.19 -1.17
C LEU A 43 -21.14 15.62 -0.65
N LYS A 44 -21.39 16.93 -0.54
CA LYS A 44 -22.69 17.43 -0.06
C LYS A 44 -23.73 17.16 -1.14
N ILE A 45 -24.61 16.20 -0.90
CA ILE A 45 -25.68 15.83 -1.83
C ILE A 45 -26.99 16.41 -1.32
N ALA A 46 -27.53 17.36 -2.06
CA ALA A 46 -28.86 17.90 -1.80
C ALA A 46 -29.94 16.92 -2.30
N PRO A 47 -30.72 16.27 -1.41
CA PRO A 47 -31.58 15.13 -1.76
C PRO A 47 -32.60 15.39 -2.86
N ASN A 48 -33.09 16.63 -2.97
CA ASN A 48 -34.15 17.01 -3.90
C ASN A 48 -33.66 18.00 -4.99
N SER A 49 -32.35 18.17 -5.14
CA SER A 49 -31.81 19.05 -6.17
C SER A 49 -32.03 18.47 -7.55
N LYS A 50 -32.58 19.31 -8.44
CA LYS A 50 -32.72 19.02 -9.89
C LYS A 50 -31.49 19.44 -10.69
N GLU A 51 -30.47 20.01 -10.04
CA GLU A 51 -29.27 20.48 -10.73
C GLU A 51 -28.59 19.32 -11.49
N PRO A 52 -28.12 19.58 -12.73
CA PRO A 52 -27.44 18.57 -13.52
C PRO A 52 -26.24 17.97 -12.79
N ILE A 53 -26.12 16.64 -12.85
CA ILE A 53 -24.92 15.93 -12.40
C ILE A 53 -23.99 15.81 -13.60
N VAL A 54 -22.93 16.63 -13.62
CA VAL A 54 -21.92 16.62 -14.70
C VAL A 54 -20.97 15.42 -14.58
N GLY A 55 -20.27 15.05 -15.66
CA GLY A 55 -19.49 13.80 -15.72
C GLY A 55 -18.46 13.59 -14.59
N VAL A 56 -17.80 14.65 -14.15
CA VAL A 56 -16.87 14.60 -12.99
C VAL A 56 -17.61 14.29 -11.70
N GLN A 57 -18.77 14.92 -11.47
CA GLN A 57 -19.60 14.70 -10.29
C GLN A 57 -20.24 13.30 -10.31
N ALA A 58 -20.65 12.82 -11.48
CA ALA A 58 -21.17 11.46 -11.66
C ALA A 58 -20.12 10.40 -11.29
N SER A 59 -18.88 10.58 -11.78
CA SER A 59 -17.75 9.70 -11.47
C SER A 59 -17.41 9.74 -9.98
N ALA A 60 -17.40 10.93 -9.37
CA ALA A 60 -17.14 11.09 -7.94
C ALA A 60 -18.22 10.41 -7.08
N LEU A 61 -19.52 10.56 -7.43
CA LEU A 61 -20.63 9.92 -6.71
C LEU A 61 -20.51 8.39 -6.73
N LYS A 62 -20.20 7.81 -7.90
CA LYS A 62 -20.01 6.37 -8.05
C LYS A 62 -18.80 5.89 -7.25
N GLN A 63 -17.65 6.54 -7.43
CA GLN A 63 -16.42 6.16 -6.72
C GLN A 63 -16.58 6.26 -5.20
N GLU A 64 -17.28 7.27 -4.70
CA GLU A 64 -17.53 7.42 -3.28
C GLU A 64 -18.46 6.32 -2.75
N LEU A 65 -19.50 5.95 -3.50
CA LEU A 65 -20.37 4.85 -3.13
C LEU A 65 -19.63 3.51 -3.13
N ASP A 66 -18.80 3.24 -4.15
CA ASP A 66 -17.97 2.03 -4.22
C ASP A 66 -17.01 1.94 -3.02
N LYS A 67 -16.38 3.07 -2.63
CA LYS A 67 -15.53 3.16 -1.43
C LYS A 67 -16.32 2.89 -0.14
N LEU A 68 -17.52 3.47 0.00
CA LEU A 68 -18.38 3.25 1.17
C LEU A 68 -18.78 1.78 1.30
N ILE A 69 -19.14 1.12 0.20
CA ILE A 69 -19.44 -0.32 0.16
C ILE A 69 -18.21 -1.12 0.61
N GLY A 70 -17.04 -0.86 0.02
CA GLY A 70 -15.82 -1.58 0.37
C GLY A 70 -15.41 -1.41 1.84
N ARG A 71 -15.51 -0.20 2.39
CA ARG A 71 -15.26 0.04 3.82
C ARG A 71 -16.23 -0.73 4.69
N PHE A 72 -17.52 -0.72 4.36
CA PHE A 72 -18.54 -1.45 5.10
C PHE A 72 -18.28 -2.97 5.09
N GLU A 73 -17.92 -3.53 3.93
CA GLU A 73 -17.55 -4.94 3.80
C GLU A 73 -16.35 -5.30 4.71
N SER A 74 -15.29 -4.49 4.68
CA SER A 74 -14.12 -4.66 5.55
C SER A 74 -14.49 -4.58 7.03
N THR A 75 -15.34 -3.63 7.42
CA THR A 75 -15.79 -3.48 8.81
C THR A 75 -16.62 -4.68 9.26
N GLN A 76 -17.53 -5.20 8.43
CA GLN A 76 -18.30 -6.40 8.76
C GLN A 76 -17.40 -7.63 8.93
N LEU A 77 -16.35 -7.75 8.11
CA LEU A 77 -15.37 -8.81 8.25
C LEU A 77 -14.60 -8.68 9.58
N ALA A 78 -14.08 -7.49 9.88
CA ALA A 78 -13.37 -7.20 11.12
C ALA A 78 -14.23 -7.46 12.37
N ALA A 79 -15.51 -7.13 12.32
CA ALA A 79 -16.47 -7.40 13.40
C ALA A 79 -16.66 -8.90 13.65
N ARG A 80 -16.79 -9.71 12.60
CA ARG A 80 -16.92 -11.18 12.70
C ARG A 80 -15.66 -11.83 13.27
N VAL A 81 -14.48 -11.32 12.90
CA VAL A 81 -13.20 -11.81 13.43
C VAL A 81 -13.10 -11.50 14.93
N GLY A 82 -13.41 -10.27 15.34
CA GLY A 82 -13.39 -9.90 16.77
C GLY A 82 -14.37 -10.72 17.62
N GLU A 83 -15.53 -11.11 17.08
CA GLU A 83 -16.46 -12.03 17.74
C GLU A 83 -15.87 -13.44 17.90
N LYS A 84 -15.24 -13.99 16.86
CA LYS A 84 -14.56 -15.30 16.91
C LYS A 84 -13.39 -15.31 17.90
N GLU A 85 -12.61 -14.23 17.96
CA GLU A 85 -11.52 -14.10 18.94
C GLU A 85 -12.06 -14.10 20.37
N LYS A 86 -13.15 -13.38 20.63
CA LYS A 86 -13.83 -13.41 21.94
C LYS A 86 -14.41 -14.79 22.27
N GLU A 87 -14.98 -15.49 21.29
CA GLU A 87 -15.52 -16.84 21.49
C GLU A 87 -14.40 -17.85 21.79
N MET A 88 -13.28 -17.79 21.07
CA MET A 88 -12.10 -18.61 21.35
C MET A 88 -11.48 -18.29 22.70
N ALA A 89 -11.38 -17.01 23.09
CA ALA A 89 -10.91 -16.61 24.41
C ALA A 89 -11.84 -17.13 25.52
N ARG A 90 -13.17 -17.02 25.35
CA ARG A 90 -14.15 -17.57 26.29
C ARG A 90 -14.08 -19.09 26.39
N ARG A 91 -13.92 -19.81 25.28
CA ARG A 91 -13.75 -21.28 25.30
C ARG A 91 -12.45 -21.70 25.98
N GLY A 92 -11.36 -20.98 25.74
CA GLY A 92 -10.08 -21.22 26.42
C GLY A 92 -10.15 -20.96 27.93
N ASP A 93 -10.92 -19.96 28.36
CA ASP A 93 -11.20 -19.70 29.78
C ASP A 93 -12.18 -20.73 30.37
N GLU A 94 -13.21 -21.15 29.64
CA GLU A 94 -14.14 -22.20 30.07
C GLU A 94 -13.44 -23.56 30.20
N GLU A 95 -12.56 -23.96 29.28
CA GLU A 95 -11.75 -25.17 29.42
C GLU A 95 -10.80 -25.10 30.63
N ARG A 96 -10.28 -23.91 30.96
CA ARG A 96 -9.49 -23.69 32.19
C ARG A 96 -10.35 -23.70 33.45
N THR A 97 -11.60 -23.23 33.38
CA THR A 97 -12.50 -23.20 34.54
C THR A 97 -13.15 -24.57 34.80
N VAL A 98 -13.47 -25.33 33.75
CA VAL A 98 -14.01 -26.70 33.86
C VAL A 98 -12.96 -27.69 34.38
N ALA A 99 -11.67 -27.44 34.13
CA ALA A 99 -10.59 -28.19 34.77
C ALA A 99 -10.44 -27.89 36.28
N ALA A 100 -11.05 -26.82 36.80
CA ALA A 100 -10.84 -26.33 38.17
C ALA A 100 -12.02 -26.50 39.14
N LEU A 101 -13.23 -26.88 38.70
CA LEU A 101 -14.41 -26.95 39.59
C LEU A 101 -15.35 -28.12 39.26
N ASN A 102 -15.23 -29.19 40.04
CA ASN A 102 -16.23 -30.26 40.17
C ASN A 102 -17.22 -29.89 41.28
N VAL A 103 -18.31 -29.18 40.96
CA VAL A 103 -19.47 -28.98 41.86
C VAL A 103 -20.78 -28.98 41.03
N PRO A 104 -21.88 -29.62 41.48
CA PRO A 104 -23.12 -29.73 40.69
C PRO A 104 -23.89 -28.40 40.60
N ARG A 105 -24.51 -28.15 39.43
CA ARG A 105 -25.40 -27.01 39.18
C ARG A 105 -26.86 -27.36 39.49
N GLU A 106 -27.46 -26.61 40.42
CA GLU A 106 -28.91 -26.43 40.54
C GLU A 106 -29.38 -25.14 39.85
N ALA A 107 -30.69 -25.11 39.61
CA ALA A 107 -31.47 -24.22 38.75
C ALA A 107 -31.31 -22.70 38.98
N GLY A 108 -31.51 -21.95 37.89
CA GLY A 108 -31.62 -20.50 37.91
C GLY A 108 -32.01 -19.93 36.54
N ALA A 109 -33.26 -20.18 36.13
CA ALA A 109 -33.88 -19.48 35.01
C ALA A 109 -34.26 -18.05 35.40
N ALA A 110 -34.36 -17.20 34.38
CA ALA A 110 -34.94 -15.85 34.35
C ALA A 110 -34.04 -14.68 34.78
N ALA A 111 -33.59 -13.88 33.80
CA ALA A 111 -33.94 -12.46 33.68
C ALA A 111 -33.28 -11.82 32.45
N MET A 112 -33.94 -10.80 31.90
CA MET A 112 -33.51 -9.89 30.82
C MET A 112 -33.77 -10.34 29.38
N SER A 113 -35.04 -10.68 29.10
CA SER A 113 -35.66 -10.24 27.84
C SER A 113 -36.35 -8.92 28.12
N GLN A 114 -35.77 -7.80 27.68
CA GLN A 114 -36.45 -6.53 27.39
C GLN A 114 -35.41 -5.46 27.02
N LEU A 115 -35.06 -5.38 25.73
CA LEU A 115 -34.67 -4.13 25.09
C LEU A 115 -35.10 -4.25 23.62
N ASN A 116 -36.05 -3.41 23.25
CA ASN A 116 -36.69 -3.32 21.95
C ASN A 116 -35.71 -2.72 20.92
N PRO A 117 -35.27 -3.43 19.86
CA PRO A 117 -34.67 -2.78 18.71
C PRO A 117 -35.77 -2.54 17.66
N GLN A 118 -35.95 -1.29 17.22
CA GLN A 118 -36.64 -1.05 15.96
C GLN A 118 -35.89 -1.84 14.88
N PHE A 119 -36.54 -2.89 14.38
CA PHE A 119 -35.95 -3.83 13.42
C PHE A 119 -35.56 -3.09 12.14
N SER A 120 -34.25 -2.94 11.95
CA SER A 120 -33.69 -2.78 10.62
C SER A 120 -34.09 -4.03 9.82
N THR A 121 -34.89 -3.86 8.76
CA THR A 121 -35.48 -4.98 8.01
C THR A 121 -34.46 -5.70 7.10
N HIS A 122 -33.21 -5.27 7.08
CA HIS A 122 -32.16 -5.80 6.22
C HIS A 122 -30.99 -6.30 7.03
N SER A 123 -30.50 -7.48 6.68
CA SER A 123 -29.20 -7.97 7.17
C SER A 123 -28.06 -7.17 6.54
N PRO A 124 -26.84 -7.18 7.13
CA PRO A 124 -25.68 -6.53 6.53
C PRO A 124 -25.40 -7.00 5.09
N ALA A 125 -25.62 -8.28 4.79
CA ALA A 125 -25.45 -8.84 3.45
C ALA A 125 -26.49 -8.28 2.46
N GLN A 126 -27.75 -8.10 2.91
CA GLN A 126 -28.79 -7.48 2.09
C GLN A 126 -28.52 -6.00 1.85
N ALA A 127 -28.00 -5.27 2.83
CA ALA A 127 -27.61 -3.87 2.67
C ALA A 127 -26.48 -3.71 1.65
N ILE A 128 -25.45 -4.57 1.69
CA ILE A 128 -24.37 -4.59 0.69
C ILE A 128 -24.92 -4.89 -0.71
N ALA A 129 -25.76 -5.92 -0.86
CA ALA A 129 -26.32 -6.30 -2.15
C ALA A 129 -27.15 -5.16 -2.76
N GLN A 130 -27.98 -4.49 -1.97
CA GLN A 130 -28.77 -3.35 -2.42
C GLN A 130 -27.90 -2.13 -2.77
N ALA A 131 -26.86 -1.84 -1.97
CA ALA A 131 -25.94 -0.75 -2.26
C ALA A 131 -25.17 -0.99 -3.56
N LYS A 132 -24.73 -2.23 -3.82
CA LYS A 132 -24.08 -2.62 -5.10
C LYS A 132 -25.02 -2.46 -6.29
N GLU A 133 -26.29 -2.84 -6.16
CA GLU A 133 -27.27 -2.63 -7.23
C GLU A 133 -27.54 -1.15 -7.49
N ILE A 134 -27.60 -0.33 -6.44
CA ILE A 134 -27.68 1.13 -6.57
C ILE A 134 -26.45 1.70 -7.28
N ALA A 135 -25.24 1.26 -6.91
CA ALA A 135 -24.00 1.70 -7.57
C ALA A 135 -23.97 1.33 -9.06
N LYS A 136 -24.56 0.20 -9.43
CA LYS A 136 -24.70 -0.27 -10.82
C LYS A 136 -25.72 0.53 -11.63
N THR A 137 -26.79 1.01 -11.00
CA THR A 137 -27.92 1.72 -11.64
C THR A 137 -27.76 3.25 -11.65
N LEU A 138 -26.86 3.79 -10.82
CA LEU A 138 -26.62 5.23 -10.69
C LEU A 138 -26.20 5.89 -12.02
N PRO A 139 -25.30 5.31 -12.85
CA PRO A 139 -24.95 5.90 -14.14
C PRO A 139 -26.12 6.01 -15.11
N GLN A 140 -27.05 5.05 -15.11
CA GLN A 140 -28.22 5.05 -15.98
C GLN A 140 -29.19 6.18 -15.60
N LEU A 141 -29.44 6.39 -14.30
CA LEU A 141 -30.29 7.49 -13.81
C LEU A 141 -29.73 8.85 -14.24
N ILE A 142 -28.41 9.04 -14.11
CA ILE A 142 -27.73 10.26 -14.54
C ILE A 142 -27.83 10.45 -16.06
N ALA A 143 -27.63 9.39 -16.85
CA ALA A 143 -27.75 9.43 -18.31
C ALA A 143 -29.19 9.77 -18.78
N GLN A 144 -30.19 9.31 -18.04
CA GLN A 144 -31.61 9.63 -18.27
C GLN A 144 -32.00 11.03 -17.76
N LYS A 145 -31.05 11.79 -17.20
CA LYS A 145 -31.26 13.10 -16.57
C LYS A 145 -32.19 13.07 -15.34
N ASP A 146 -32.39 11.89 -14.74
CA ASP A 146 -33.06 11.74 -13.46
C ASP A 146 -32.08 12.02 -12.31
N TYR A 147 -31.68 13.29 -12.18
CA TYR A 147 -30.71 13.71 -11.19
C TYR A 147 -31.24 13.64 -9.76
N THR A 148 -32.54 13.87 -9.58
CA THR A 148 -33.21 13.73 -8.28
C THR A 148 -33.20 12.27 -7.84
N GLY A 149 -33.61 11.35 -8.72
CA GLY A 149 -33.60 9.91 -8.45
C GLY A 149 -32.19 9.40 -8.16
N ALA A 150 -31.18 9.85 -8.92
CA ALA A 150 -29.79 9.50 -8.67
C ALA A 150 -29.32 9.91 -7.25
N ARG A 151 -29.63 11.14 -6.81
CA ARG A 151 -29.27 11.63 -5.46
C ARG A 151 -30.01 10.86 -4.36
N GLN A 152 -31.30 10.59 -4.55
CA GLN A 152 -32.11 9.83 -3.60
C GLN A 152 -31.62 8.39 -3.45
N GLN A 153 -31.31 7.71 -4.56
CA GLN A 153 -30.76 6.36 -4.53
C GLN A 153 -29.39 6.31 -3.84
N TRP A 154 -28.51 7.27 -4.13
CA TRP A 154 -27.22 7.37 -3.45
C TRP A 154 -27.38 7.54 -1.93
N LEU A 155 -28.26 8.46 -1.50
CA LEU A 155 -28.52 8.70 -0.07
C LEU A 155 -29.17 7.49 0.60
N LYS A 156 -30.05 6.79 -0.11
CA LYS A 156 -30.63 5.51 0.35
C LYS A 156 -29.53 4.46 0.57
N ALA A 157 -28.62 4.28 -0.38
CA ALA A 157 -27.51 3.35 -0.22
C ALA A 157 -26.62 3.71 0.98
N GLN A 158 -26.29 5.00 1.13
CA GLN A 158 -25.55 5.47 2.29
C GLN A 158 -26.28 5.15 3.61
N GLN A 159 -27.58 5.45 3.69
CA GLN A 159 -28.38 5.19 4.89
C GLN A 159 -28.46 3.69 5.21
N LEU A 160 -28.66 2.84 4.20
CA LEU A 160 -28.68 1.38 4.35
C LEU A 160 -27.38 0.85 4.97
N LEU A 161 -26.23 1.31 4.47
CA LEU A 161 -24.92 0.92 5.00
C LEU A 161 -24.71 1.46 6.42
N ARG A 162 -25.09 2.72 6.70
CA ARG A 162 -24.97 3.33 8.02
C ARG A 162 -25.79 2.59 9.09
N GLN A 163 -27.04 2.26 8.77
CA GLN A 163 -27.93 1.56 9.71
C GLN A 163 -27.43 0.16 10.10
N GLN A 164 -26.64 -0.47 9.23
CA GLN A 164 -26.06 -1.79 9.46
C GLN A 164 -24.62 -1.71 9.97
N TYR A 165 -24.09 -0.51 10.22
CA TYR A 165 -22.69 -0.35 10.61
C TYR A 165 -22.49 -0.93 12.02
N PRO A 166 -21.49 -1.82 12.22
CA PRO A 166 -21.26 -2.45 13.51
C PRO A 166 -20.66 -1.44 14.50
N VAL A 167 -21.51 -0.83 15.33
CA VAL A 167 -21.13 0.15 16.35
C VAL A 167 -21.03 -0.43 17.76
N ASP A 168 -21.56 -1.63 17.95
CA ASP A 168 -21.77 -2.31 19.24
C ASP A 168 -20.75 -3.42 19.52
N ARG A 169 -19.79 -3.65 18.61
CA ARG A 169 -18.81 -4.74 18.68
C ARG A 169 -17.41 -4.27 18.35
N ASN A 170 -16.44 -4.96 18.96
CA ASN A 170 -15.03 -4.66 18.76
C ASN A 170 -14.63 -5.11 17.36
N LEU A 171 -14.05 -4.21 16.59
CA LEU A 171 -13.50 -4.52 15.28
C LEU A 171 -12.09 -5.06 15.49
N ALA A 172 -11.81 -6.27 14.99
CA ALA A 172 -10.44 -6.73 14.88
C ALA A 172 -9.66 -5.68 14.07
N GLN A 173 -8.61 -5.11 14.66
CA GLN A 173 -7.80 -4.15 13.93
C GLN A 173 -7.05 -4.90 12.84
N PRO A 174 -7.10 -4.45 11.57
CA PRO A 174 -6.25 -5.03 10.55
C PRO A 174 -4.79 -4.78 10.96
N GLU A 175 -4.07 -5.86 11.29
CA GLU A 175 -2.67 -5.80 11.69
C GLU A 175 -1.78 -6.37 10.58
N ILE A 176 -0.84 -5.56 10.09
CA ILE A 176 0.23 -6.00 9.19
C ILE A 176 1.51 -6.12 10.01
N ARG A 177 1.98 -7.36 10.21
CA ARG A 177 3.28 -7.71 10.78
C ARG A 177 4.14 -8.19 9.63
N ALA A 178 4.80 -7.24 8.97
CA ALA A 178 5.49 -7.50 7.72
C ALA A 178 7.01 -7.67 7.86
N MET A 179 7.59 -8.39 6.91
CA MET A 179 9.04 -8.44 6.69
C MET A 179 9.37 -8.12 5.23
N TRP A 180 10.31 -7.20 5.01
CA TRP A 180 10.98 -7.06 3.71
C TRP A 180 12.03 -8.15 3.57
N LEU A 181 11.83 -9.05 2.60
CA LEU A 181 12.79 -10.10 2.28
C LEU A 181 13.58 -9.71 1.04
N ASP A 182 14.82 -9.25 1.26
CA ASP A 182 15.67 -8.73 0.20
C ASP A 182 16.18 -9.84 -0.74
N ARG A 183 16.45 -9.45 -2.00
CA ARG A 183 16.98 -10.31 -3.07
C ARG A 183 18.28 -10.99 -2.64
N GLY A 184 19.11 -10.35 -1.81
CA GLY A 184 20.32 -10.98 -1.29
C GLY A 184 20.01 -12.18 -0.39
N THR A 185 19.03 -12.08 0.48
CA THR A 185 18.55 -13.18 1.31
C THR A 185 17.91 -14.28 0.47
N ILE A 186 17.09 -13.92 -0.51
CA ILE A 186 16.44 -14.88 -1.44
C ILE A 186 17.49 -15.66 -2.24
N VAL A 187 18.45 -14.96 -2.85
CA VAL A 187 19.55 -15.58 -3.61
C VAL A 187 20.40 -16.50 -2.73
N ARG A 188 20.72 -16.10 -1.50
CA ARG A 188 21.48 -16.94 -0.56
C ARG A 188 20.74 -18.22 -0.14
N ALA A 189 19.41 -18.19 -0.07
CA ALA A 189 18.63 -19.41 0.17
C ALA A 189 18.84 -20.42 -0.97
N GLY A 190 18.84 -19.94 -2.22
CA GLY A 190 19.25 -20.72 -3.41
C GLY A 190 18.38 -21.93 -3.75
N SER A 191 17.29 -22.17 -3.01
CA SER A 191 16.34 -23.26 -3.23
C SER A 191 15.08 -23.06 -2.38
N GLU A 192 13.96 -23.66 -2.82
CA GLU A 192 12.72 -23.68 -2.04
C GLU A 192 12.92 -24.25 -0.63
N LYS A 193 13.70 -25.34 -0.48
CA LYS A 193 13.94 -25.98 0.81
C LYS A 193 14.61 -25.07 1.83
N GLN A 194 15.58 -24.26 1.40
CA GLN A 194 16.23 -23.31 2.33
C GLN A 194 15.37 -22.07 2.54
N LEU A 195 14.62 -21.64 1.51
CA LEU A 195 13.67 -20.54 1.63
C LEU A 195 12.55 -20.90 2.64
N ALA A 196 12.09 -22.15 2.64
CA ALA A 196 11.11 -22.67 3.60
C ALA A 196 11.53 -22.45 5.05
N LYS A 197 12.82 -22.67 5.38
CA LYS A 197 13.34 -22.41 6.74
C LYS A 197 13.26 -20.94 7.14
N ILE A 198 13.37 -20.04 6.17
CA ILE A 198 13.20 -18.59 6.42
C ILE A 198 11.73 -18.32 6.73
N PHE A 199 10.82 -18.82 5.90
CA PHE A 199 9.38 -18.68 6.10
C PHE A 199 8.90 -19.33 7.41
N ASP A 200 9.47 -20.47 7.83
CA ASP A 200 9.19 -21.08 9.13
C ASP A 200 9.56 -20.15 10.29
N ARG A 201 10.70 -19.47 10.19
CA ARG A 201 11.13 -18.49 11.21
C ARG A 201 10.24 -17.25 11.21
N LEU A 202 9.81 -16.78 10.04
CA LEU A 202 8.86 -15.67 9.94
C LEU A 202 7.53 -16.04 10.59
N ALA A 203 7.02 -17.26 10.34
CA ALA A 203 5.77 -17.76 10.92
C ALA A 203 5.88 -17.89 12.44
N ALA A 204 6.97 -18.48 12.94
CA ALA A 204 7.23 -18.60 14.37
C ALA A 204 7.34 -17.24 15.07
N ALA A 205 7.77 -16.19 14.36
CA ALA A 205 7.81 -14.82 14.85
C ALA A 205 6.47 -14.08 14.74
N GLY A 206 5.43 -14.71 14.18
CA GLY A 206 4.11 -14.10 13.97
C GLY A 206 4.04 -13.14 12.79
N ILE A 207 5.00 -13.15 11.86
CA ILE A 207 4.90 -12.37 10.62
C ILE A 207 3.73 -12.92 9.78
N ASN A 208 2.86 -12.05 9.28
CA ASN A 208 1.72 -12.42 8.44
C ASN A 208 1.80 -11.86 7.02
N THR A 209 2.78 -11.01 6.72
CA THR A 209 2.98 -10.43 5.38
C THR A 209 4.47 -10.42 5.01
N VAL A 210 4.79 -10.78 3.76
CA VAL A 210 6.17 -10.69 3.24
C VAL A 210 6.20 -9.79 2.02
N PHE A 211 6.99 -8.72 2.08
CA PHE A 211 7.38 -7.92 0.92
C PHE A 211 8.60 -8.57 0.28
N PHE A 212 8.36 -9.36 -0.76
CA PHE A 212 9.36 -10.24 -1.36
C PHE A 212 10.03 -9.54 -2.53
N GLU A 213 11.33 -9.21 -2.43
CA GLU A 213 12.04 -8.40 -3.43
C GLU A 213 12.13 -9.13 -4.78
N THR A 214 11.17 -8.86 -5.64
CA THR A 214 10.87 -9.61 -6.86
C THR A 214 11.56 -9.01 -8.08
N VAL A 215 11.66 -7.67 -8.14
CA VAL A 215 12.39 -6.95 -9.19
C VAL A 215 13.31 -5.94 -8.53
N ASN A 216 14.62 -6.11 -8.71
CA ASN A 216 15.66 -5.26 -8.14
C ASN A 216 16.67 -4.88 -9.23
N ALA A 217 17.07 -3.60 -9.29
CA ALA A 217 18.06 -3.10 -10.24
C ALA A 217 17.76 -3.42 -11.73
N GLY A 218 16.49 -3.58 -12.09
CA GLY A 218 16.05 -3.96 -13.44
C GLY A 218 16.12 -5.47 -13.74
N TYR A 219 16.42 -6.30 -12.74
CA TYR A 219 16.44 -7.76 -12.86
C TYR A 219 15.30 -8.38 -12.05
N PRO A 220 14.37 -9.14 -12.67
CA PRO A 220 13.48 -10.02 -11.95
C PRO A 220 14.25 -11.22 -11.38
N ILE A 221 13.74 -11.79 -10.28
CA ILE A 221 14.23 -13.07 -9.75
C ILE A 221 13.51 -14.27 -10.37
N TYR A 222 12.44 -14.06 -11.13
CA TYR A 222 11.62 -15.08 -11.78
C TYR A 222 11.83 -15.06 -13.30
N PRO A 223 11.53 -16.15 -14.04
CA PRO A 223 11.73 -16.24 -15.49
C PRO A 223 10.69 -15.39 -16.26
N SER A 224 10.97 -14.08 -16.32
CA SER A 224 10.20 -13.06 -17.02
C SER A 224 10.35 -13.19 -18.54
N GLN A 225 9.26 -12.92 -19.27
CA GLN A 225 9.25 -12.73 -20.73
C GLN A 225 9.32 -11.24 -21.11
N VAL A 226 9.15 -10.34 -20.14
CA VAL A 226 9.13 -8.89 -20.33
C VAL A 226 10.51 -8.27 -20.08
N ALA A 227 11.17 -8.65 -18.98
CA ALA A 227 12.46 -8.10 -18.61
C ALA A 227 13.59 -8.59 -19.54
N PRO A 228 14.57 -7.74 -19.91
CA PRO A 228 15.62 -8.15 -20.84
C PRO A 228 16.52 -9.28 -20.33
N GLN A 229 16.70 -9.37 -19.01
CA GLN A 229 17.59 -10.34 -18.38
C GLN A 229 17.06 -10.77 -17.01
N LEU A 230 17.11 -12.07 -16.72
CA LEU A 230 16.94 -12.62 -15.37
C LEU A 230 18.11 -12.17 -14.47
N ASN A 231 17.86 -12.04 -13.16
CA ASN A 231 18.95 -11.82 -12.21
C ASN A 231 19.99 -12.95 -12.31
N PRO A 232 21.26 -12.68 -12.67
CA PRO A 232 22.26 -13.73 -12.94
C PRO A 232 22.67 -14.52 -11.68
N LEU A 233 22.28 -14.05 -10.49
CA LEU A 233 22.51 -14.74 -9.23
C LEU A 233 21.42 -15.78 -8.92
N VAL A 234 20.31 -15.81 -9.66
CA VAL A 234 19.26 -16.83 -9.54
C VAL A 234 19.52 -17.94 -10.57
N LYS A 235 19.69 -19.18 -10.11
CA LYS A 235 20.11 -20.30 -10.97
C LYS A 235 19.22 -21.53 -10.77
N GLY A 236 18.49 -21.91 -11.81
CA GLY A 236 17.78 -23.20 -11.86
C GLY A 236 16.56 -23.33 -10.95
N TRP A 237 15.96 -22.22 -10.50
CA TRP A 237 14.70 -22.23 -9.75
C TRP A 237 13.93 -20.92 -9.94
N ASP A 238 12.64 -20.92 -9.60
CA ASP A 238 11.76 -19.75 -9.59
C ASP A 238 11.47 -19.34 -8.13
N PRO A 239 12.20 -18.35 -7.58
CA PRO A 239 12.04 -17.94 -6.19
C PRO A 239 10.69 -17.29 -5.90
N LEU A 240 10.04 -16.63 -6.87
CA LEU A 240 8.73 -16.02 -6.65
C LEU A 240 7.65 -17.09 -6.53
N ALA A 241 7.67 -18.10 -7.41
CA ALA A 241 6.75 -19.24 -7.32
C ALA A 241 6.89 -19.95 -5.97
N SER A 242 8.13 -20.27 -5.56
CA SER A 242 8.41 -20.89 -4.26
C SER A 242 7.99 -19.98 -3.10
N GLY A 243 8.27 -18.67 -3.17
CA GLY A 243 7.90 -17.70 -2.15
C GLY A 243 6.39 -17.65 -1.92
N VAL A 244 5.60 -17.54 -3.00
CA VAL A 244 4.12 -17.48 -2.94
C VAL A 244 3.58 -18.74 -2.27
N LYS A 245 4.02 -19.91 -2.76
CA LYS A 245 3.62 -21.19 -2.18
C LYS A 245 3.94 -21.26 -0.68
N LEU A 246 5.16 -20.92 -0.28
CA LEU A 246 5.61 -21.02 1.11
C LEU A 246 4.89 -20.04 2.04
N ALA A 247 4.53 -18.85 1.54
CA ALA A 247 3.72 -17.87 2.27
C ALA A 247 2.31 -18.42 2.53
N HIS A 248 1.64 -18.86 1.47
CA HIS A 248 0.27 -19.38 1.54
C HIS A 248 0.16 -20.65 2.38
N ASP A 249 1.13 -21.56 2.29
CA ASP A 249 1.22 -22.77 3.13
C ASP A 249 1.26 -22.41 4.64
N ARG A 250 1.61 -21.17 5.01
CA ARG A 250 1.72 -20.66 6.38
C ARG A 250 0.65 -19.61 6.72
N GLY A 251 -0.32 -19.38 5.85
CA GLY A 251 -1.35 -18.36 6.04
C GLY A 251 -0.80 -16.93 6.05
N MET A 252 0.32 -16.69 5.35
CA MET A 252 0.88 -15.36 5.14
C MET A 252 0.49 -14.82 3.77
N GLU A 253 0.36 -13.50 3.68
CA GLU A 253 0.33 -12.79 2.41
C GLU A 253 1.75 -12.63 1.85
N LEU A 254 1.90 -12.73 0.53
CA LEU A 254 3.10 -12.35 -0.18
C LEU A 254 2.81 -11.25 -1.19
N HIS A 255 3.46 -10.11 -0.98
CA HIS A 255 3.39 -8.96 -1.86
C HIS A 255 4.71 -8.87 -2.63
N ALA A 256 4.64 -8.86 -3.96
CA ALA A 256 5.82 -8.73 -4.79
C ALA A 256 6.36 -7.29 -4.69
N TRP A 257 7.55 -7.15 -4.11
CA TRP A 257 8.26 -5.89 -3.99
C TRP A 257 9.06 -5.61 -5.27
N VAL A 258 8.75 -4.50 -5.92
CA VAL A 258 9.34 -4.12 -7.21
C VAL A 258 9.95 -2.72 -7.13
N TRP A 259 11.17 -2.58 -7.67
CA TRP A 259 11.74 -1.26 -7.95
C TRP A 259 11.10 -0.72 -9.24
N THR A 260 10.31 0.35 -9.11
CA THR A 260 9.54 0.93 -10.20
C THR A 260 10.44 1.70 -11.17
N PHE A 261 11.00 2.86 -10.78
CA PHE A 261 11.82 3.65 -11.69
C PHE A 261 13.33 3.41 -11.50
N ALA A 262 13.79 3.02 -10.31
CA ALA A 262 15.19 2.73 -10.09
C ALA A 262 15.57 1.40 -10.78
N VAL A 263 16.56 1.46 -11.67
CA VAL A 263 17.14 0.30 -12.37
C VAL A 263 18.65 0.39 -12.27
N GLY A 264 19.40 -0.70 -12.42
CA GLY A 264 20.85 -0.67 -12.17
C GLY A 264 21.23 -0.37 -10.72
N ASN A 265 22.43 -0.77 -10.31
CA ASN A 265 22.91 -0.55 -8.94
C ASN A 265 24.41 -0.85 -8.87
N HIS A 266 25.24 0.13 -8.48
CA HIS A 266 26.69 -0.05 -8.37
C HIS A 266 27.08 -1.28 -7.54
N ARG A 267 26.42 -1.47 -6.38
CA ARG A 267 26.69 -2.62 -5.50
C ARG A 267 26.23 -3.94 -6.13
N HIS A 268 25.13 -3.94 -6.87
CA HIS A 268 24.71 -5.15 -7.60
C HIS A 268 25.71 -5.49 -8.69
N ASN A 269 26.14 -4.51 -9.48
CA ASN A 269 27.13 -4.67 -10.54
C ASN A 269 28.42 -5.31 -10.03
N THR A 270 28.92 -4.86 -8.87
CA THR A 270 30.08 -5.49 -8.21
C THR A 270 29.86 -6.97 -7.89
N LEU A 271 28.65 -7.35 -7.42
CA LEU A 271 28.34 -8.75 -7.10
C LEU A 271 28.28 -9.66 -8.33
N ILE A 272 28.03 -9.10 -9.51
CA ILE A 272 27.89 -9.84 -10.77
C ILE A 272 29.07 -9.57 -11.73
N ASN A 273 30.16 -9.00 -11.22
CA ASN A 273 31.39 -8.68 -11.95
C ASN A 273 31.17 -7.80 -13.20
N LEU A 274 30.24 -6.84 -13.12
CA LEU A 274 30.06 -5.80 -14.12
C LEU A 274 30.71 -4.47 -13.69
N PRO A 275 31.04 -3.58 -14.64
CA PRO A 275 31.47 -2.22 -14.33
C PRO A 275 30.48 -1.52 -13.38
N ALA A 276 31.00 -0.75 -12.42
CA ALA A 276 30.18 -0.09 -11.41
C ALA A 276 29.12 0.83 -12.06
N ASP A 277 29.48 1.50 -13.15
CA ASP A 277 28.67 2.42 -13.95
C ASP A 277 27.80 1.74 -15.02
N TYR A 278 27.74 0.40 -15.06
CA TYR A 278 26.77 -0.29 -15.91
C TYR A 278 25.34 0.12 -15.51
N PRO A 279 24.50 0.63 -16.44
CA PRO A 279 23.22 1.25 -16.09
C PRO A 279 22.11 0.23 -15.77
N GLY A 280 22.43 -1.07 -15.79
CA GLY A 280 21.46 -2.15 -15.68
C GLY A 280 20.91 -2.59 -17.04
N PRO A 281 20.21 -3.73 -17.08
CA PRO A 281 19.83 -4.41 -18.32
C PRO A 281 18.75 -3.63 -19.09
N VAL A 282 17.90 -2.88 -18.39
CA VAL A 282 16.80 -2.12 -18.99
C VAL A 282 17.33 -0.90 -19.76
N ILE A 283 18.12 -0.04 -19.12
CA ILE A 283 18.69 1.15 -19.79
C ILE A 283 19.76 0.74 -20.81
N ALA A 284 20.50 -0.35 -20.59
CA ALA A 284 21.42 -0.85 -21.60
C ALA A 284 20.70 -1.30 -22.88
N ALA A 285 19.49 -1.88 -22.77
CA ALA A 285 18.66 -2.26 -23.92
C ALA A 285 17.91 -1.06 -24.54
N HIS A 286 17.57 -0.06 -23.71
CA HIS A 286 16.81 1.14 -24.09
C HIS A 286 17.46 2.41 -23.53
N PRO A 287 18.57 2.89 -24.13
CA PRO A 287 19.33 4.03 -23.60
C PRO A 287 18.53 5.33 -23.49
N ASP A 288 17.52 5.51 -24.35
CA ASP A 288 16.61 6.64 -24.39
C ASP A 288 15.63 6.70 -23.21
N TRP A 289 15.49 5.61 -22.45
CA TRP A 289 14.59 5.55 -21.29
C TRP A 289 15.20 6.11 -20.00
N GLY A 290 16.48 6.50 -20.01
CA GLY A 290 17.17 7.02 -18.83
C GLY A 290 16.66 8.40 -18.39
N SER A 291 16.58 8.60 -17.07
CA SER A 291 16.40 9.90 -16.44
C SER A 291 17.76 10.51 -16.10
N TYR A 292 17.98 11.74 -16.55
CA TYR A 292 19.26 12.45 -16.38
C TYR A 292 19.11 13.68 -15.47
N ASP A 293 20.23 14.15 -14.94
CA ASP A 293 20.32 15.51 -14.38
C ASP A 293 20.39 16.58 -15.47
N ASN A 294 20.34 17.85 -15.06
CA ASN A 294 20.44 19.01 -15.96
C ASN A 294 21.79 19.13 -16.70
N ARG A 295 22.78 18.27 -16.38
CA ARG A 295 24.11 18.21 -17.00
C ARG A 295 24.34 16.92 -17.78
N GLY A 296 23.33 16.06 -17.88
CA GLY A 296 23.41 14.80 -18.62
C GLY A 296 24.01 13.63 -17.83
N SER A 297 24.11 13.71 -16.51
CA SER A 297 24.50 12.55 -15.67
C SER A 297 23.33 11.60 -15.51
N LEU A 298 23.57 10.31 -15.79
CA LEU A 298 22.60 9.24 -15.57
C LEU A 298 22.54 8.79 -14.10
N PHE A 299 23.67 8.90 -13.39
CA PHE A 299 23.79 8.45 -12.01
C PHE A 299 23.68 9.62 -11.04
N PRO A 300 22.67 9.64 -10.16
CA PRO A 300 22.55 10.64 -9.11
C PRO A 300 23.73 10.54 -8.14
N PRO A 301 24.44 11.67 -7.87
CA PRO A 301 25.58 11.68 -6.96
C PRO A 301 25.22 11.07 -5.60
N GLY A 302 26.01 10.10 -5.16
CA GLY A 302 25.84 9.41 -3.87
C GLY A 302 24.73 8.37 -3.80
N GLN A 303 23.95 8.13 -4.86
CA GLN A 303 22.84 7.15 -4.84
C GLN A 303 23.21 5.83 -5.54
N GLY A 304 24.09 5.88 -6.54
CA GLY A 304 24.64 4.69 -7.22
C GLY A 304 23.60 3.83 -7.95
N LYS A 305 22.48 4.44 -8.36
CA LYS A 305 21.38 3.80 -9.10
C LYS A 305 20.83 4.80 -10.11
N PRO A 306 20.79 4.47 -11.41
CA PRO A 306 20.08 5.27 -12.38
C PRO A 306 18.56 5.03 -12.27
N PHE A 307 17.80 5.87 -12.94
CA PHE A 307 16.35 5.82 -12.93
C PHE A 307 15.84 5.87 -14.37
N LEU A 308 14.73 5.17 -14.64
CA LEU A 308 13.94 5.36 -15.85
C LEU A 308 13.24 6.72 -15.80
N ASP A 309 13.08 7.37 -16.95
CA ASP A 309 12.33 8.61 -17.12
C ASP A 309 10.81 8.32 -16.99
N PRO A 310 10.13 8.82 -15.94
CA PRO A 310 8.68 8.62 -15.80
C PRO A 310 7.87 9.22 -16.95
N ALA A 311 8.41 10.23 -17.65
CA ALA A 311 7.76 10.84 -18.81
C ALA A 311 7.85 9.96 -20.07
N HIS A 312 8.73 8.95 -20.11
CA HIS A 312 8.93 8.09 -21.28
C HIS A 312 7.78 7.06 -21.43
N PRO A 313 6.93 7.14 -22.48
CA PRO A 313 5.76 6.27 -22.60
C PRO A 313 6.10 4.78 -22.67
N ALA A 314 7.14 4.42 -23.43
CA ALA A 314 7.56 3.03 -23.56
C ALA A 314 8.14 2.45 -22.24
N ALA A 315 8.82 3.27 -21.42
CA ALA A 315 9.32 2.84 -20.12
C ALA A 315 8.16 2.58 -19.15
N ARG A 316 7.13 3.45 -19.15
CA ARG A 316 5.90 3.21 -18.39
C ARG A 316 5.19 1.94 -18.84
N GLN A 317 5.07 1.73 -20.15
CA GLN A 317 4.43 0.53 -20.69
C GLN A 317 5.20 -0.74 -20.32
N TYR A 318 6.53 -0.71 -20.38
CA TYR A 318 7.39 -1.80 -19.90
C TYR A 318 7.11 -2.16 -18.43
N LEU A 319 7.07 -1.15 -17.54
CA LEU A 319 6.79 -1.37 -16.13
C LEU A 319 5.39 -1.95 -15.91
N LEU A 320 4.38 -1.42 -16.61
CA LEU A 320 3.01 -1.95 -16.55
C LEU A 320 2.95 -3.42 -17.01
N SER A 321 3.60 -3.76 -18.12
CA SER A 321 3.67 -5.15 -18.60
C SER A 321 4.42 -6.06 -17.63
N LEU A 322 5.46 -5.57 -16.95
CA LEU A 322 6.17 -6.34 -15.93
C LEU A 322 5.29 -6.57 -14.69
N PHE A 323 4.50 -5.56 -14.27
CA PHE A 323 3.57 -5.70 -13.16
C PHE A 323 2.42 -6.64 -13.51
N GLU A 324 1.87 -6.52 -14.72
CA GLU A 324 0.85 -7.42 -15.27
C GLU A 324 1.36 -8.86 -15.33
N GLU A 325 2.59 -9.07 -15.77
CA GLU A 325 3.22 -10.40 -15.80
C GLU A 325 3.26 -11.03 -14.40
N ILE A 326 3.64 -10.26 -13.37
CA ILE A 326 3.71 -10.75 -11.98
C ILE A 326 2.31 -11.16 -11.50
N VAL A 327 1.32 -10.27 -11.60
CA VAL A 327 -0.01 -10.50 -11.01
C VAL A 327 -0.86 -11.49 -11.80
N SER A 328 -0.55 -11.72 -13.08
CA SER A 328 -1.25 -12.70 -13.91
C SER A 328 -0.66 -14.11 -13.82
N ARG A 329 0.67 -14.23 -13.61
CA ARG A 329 1.36 -15.53 -13.57
C ARG A 329 1.50 -16.09 -12.16
N TYR A 330 1.48 -15.25 -11.13
CA TYR A 330 1.68 -15.64 -9.75
C TYR A 330 0.50 -15.20 -8.88
N GLN A 331 0.09 -16.06 -7.95
CA GLN A 331 -0.93 -15.73 -6.96
C GLN A 331 -0.34 -14.86 -5.84
N VAL A 332 0.19 -13.69 -6.19
CA VAL A 332 0.61 -12.70 -5.19
C VAL A 332 -0.60 -12.01 -4.59
N ASP A 333 -0.52 -11.64 -3.31
CA ASP A 333 -1.59 -10.93 -2.59
C ASP A 333 -1.55 -9.42 -2.87
N GLY A 334 -0.43 -8.93 -3.41
CA GLY A 334 -0.30 -7.54 -3.84
C GLY A 334 1.04 -7.21 -4.48
N LEU A 335 1.18 -5.93 -4.86
CA LEU A 335 2.41 -5.32 -5.33
C LEU A 335 2.84 -4.24 -4.34
N GLN A 336 4.11 -4.27 -3.93
CA GLN A 336 4.73 -3.19 -3.18
C GLN A 336 5.67 -2.40 -4.09
N LEU A 337 5.23 -1.20 -4.47
CA LEU A 337 5.97 -0.31 -5.37
C LEU A 337 7.02 0.47 -4.58
N ASP A 338 8.29 0.17 -4.82
CA ASP A 338 9.43 0.93 -4.31
C ASP A 338 10.03 1.79 -5.42
N TYR A 339 10.75 2.85 -5.07
CA TYR A 339 11.31 3.79 -6.03
C TYR A 339 10.29 4.32 -7.06
N ILE A 340 9.01 4.47 -6.66
CA ILE A 340 7.98 5.18 -7.43
C ILE A 340 8.14 6.70 -7.28
N ARG A 341 9.34 7.18 -7.62
CA ARG A 341 9.79 8.56 -7.42
C ARG A 341 10.98 8.89 -8.30
N TYR A 342 11.27 10.17 -8.44
CA TYR A 342 12.58 10.64 -8.90
C TYR A 342 13.66 10.36 -7.83
N PRO A 343 14.94 10.30 -8.23
CA PRO A 343 16.04 10.24 -7.26
C PRO A 343 16.01 11.43 -6.31
N PHE A 344 16.69 11.33 -5.16
CA PHE A 344 16.78 12.46 -4.23
C PHE A 344 17.38 13.68 -4.94
N GLN A 345 16.67 14.80 -4.83
CA GLN A 345 17.03 16.06 -5.46
C GLN A 345 17.42 17.08 -4.39
N ASP A 346 18.41 17.91 -4.69
CA ASP A 346 18.76 19.08 -3.90
C ASP A 346 19.02 20.23 -4.88
N PRO A 347 17.99 21.02 -5.19
CA PRO A 347 18.15 22.17 -6.07
C PRO A 347 19.18 23.17 -5.55
N GLY A 348 19.35 23.29 -4.22
CA GLY A 348 20.33 24.15 -3.55
C GLY A 348 21.77 23.85 -3.93
N ALA A 349 22.08 22.57 -4.14
CA ALA A 349 23.36 22.07 -4.60
C ALA A 349 23.38 21.75 -6.11
N ASP A 350 22.42 22.27 -6.89
CA ASP A 350 22.27 22.00 -8.33
C ASP A 350 22.21 20.49 -8.66
N ARG A 351 21.49 19.73 -7.81
CA ARG A 351 21.21 18.30 -8.00
C ARG A 351 19.75 18.12 -8.34
N THR A 352 19.38 18.37 -9.58
CA THR A 352 17.99 18.22 -10.08
C THR A 352 17.94 17.14 -11.16
N TYR A 353 16.86 16.35 -11.19
CA TYR A 353 16.69 15.19 -12.06
C TYR A 353 15.36 15.22 -12.83
N GLY A 354 15.20 14.34 -13.80
CA GLY A 354 14.02 14.31 -14.67
C GLY A 354 14.24 15.00 -16.01
N TYR A 355 15.49 15.23 -16.40
CA TYR A 355 15.87 15.78 -17.71
C TYR A 355 16.05 14.68 -18.75
N GLY A 356 15.26 13.61 -18.65
CA GLY A 356 15.19 12.56 -19.66
C GLY A 356 14.73 13.12 -21.01
N MET A 357 15.08 12.43 -22.10
CA MET A 357 14.81 12.91 -23.46
C MET A 357 13.31 13.14 -23.69
N ALA A 358 12.47 12.21 -23.23
CA ALA A 358 11.02 12.30 -23.36
C ALA A 358 10.45 13.46 -22.51
N ALA A 359 10.90 13.60 -21.25
CA ALA A 359 10.48 14.70 -20.39
C ALA A 359 10.83 16.08 -20.99
N ARG A 360 12.05 16.24 -21.50
CA ARG A 360 12.51 17.48 -22.14
C ARG A 360 11.69 17.82 -23.38
N GLN A 361 11.44 16.83 -24.24
CA GLN A 361 10.66 17.02 -25.46
C GLN A 361 9.23 17.43 -25.13
N GLN A 362 8.54 16.70 -24.25
CA GLN A 362 7.16 17.00 -23.88
C GLN A 362 7.02 18.38 -23.23
N PHE A 363 7.94 18.74 -22.34
CA PHE A 363 7.92 20.08 -21.73
C PHE A 363 8.15 21.20 -22.77
N ARG A 364 9.05 20.97 -23.72
CA ARG A 364 9.29 21.91 -24.83
C ARG A 364 8.07 22.05 -25.75
N GLU A 365 7.36 20.97 -26.02
CA GLU A 365 6.11 21.01 -26.80
C GLU A 365 5.02 21.81 -26.07
N LEU A 366 4.95 21.71 -24.74
CA LEU A 366 3.97 22.45 -23.93
C LEU A 366 4.30 23.94 -23.74
N THR A 367 5.58 24.31 -23.72
CA THR A 367 6.01 25.65 -23.28
C THR A 367 6.86 26.42 -24.28
N GLY A 368 7.38 25.76 -25.30
CA GLY A 368 8.38 26.29 -26.24
C GLY A 368 9.81 26.33 -25.70
N VAL A 369 10.05 25.93 -24.44
CA VAL A 369 11.34 26.06 -23.74
C VAL A 369 11.94 24.69 -23.41
N ASP A 370 13.24 24.49 -23.62
CA ASP A 370 13.95 23.31 -23.11
C ASP A 370 14.20 23.46 -21.59
N PRO A 371 13.78 22.52 -20.74
CA PRO A 371 13.88 22.72 -19.29
C PRO A 371 15.33 22.79 -18.80
N THR A 372 16.32 22.33 -19.56
CA THR A 372 17.75 22.48 -19.23
C THR A 372 18.23 23.92 -19.26
N THR A 373 17.52 24.83 -19.95
CA THR A 373 17.86 26.26 -20.01
C THR A 373 17.20 27.07 -18.88
N ILE A 374 16.27 26.48 -18.13
CA ILE A 374 15.53 27.17 -17.06
C ILE A 374 16.46 27.37 -15.86
N LYS A 375 16.61 28.62 -15.44
CA LYS A 375 17.31 28.97 -14.21
C LYS A 375 16.34 28.98 -13.04
N ARG A 376 16.77 28.57 -11.85
CA ARG A 376 15.96 28.63 -10.62
C ARG A 376 15.46 30.04 -10.26
N SER A 377 16.15 31.08 -10.75
CA SER A 377 15.73 32.47 -10.60
C SER A 377 14.49 32.82 -11.42
N ASP A 378 14.22 32.09 -12.50
CA ASP A 378 12.99 32.19 -13.29
C ASP A 378 11.90 31.37 -12.60
N ARG A 379 11.26 31.98 -11.58
CA ARG A 379 10.32 31.27 -10.70
C ARG A 379 9.14 30.66 -11.45
N ASP A 380 8.65 31.33 -12.49
CA ASP A 380 7.46 30.89 -13.22
C ASP A 380 7.76 29.66 -14.10
N LEU A 381 8.83 29.71 -14.89
CA LEU A 381 9.24 28.54 -15.69
C LEU A 381 9.75 27.41 -14.79
N TRP A 382 10.44 27.73 -13.69
CA TRP A 382 10.89 26.74 -12.72
C TRP A 382 9.72 26.01 -12.03
N GLN A 383 8.67 26.74 -11.65
CA GLN A 383 7.47 26.13 -11.07
C GLN A 383 6.77 25.26 -12.10
N LYS A 384 6.57 25.72 -13.34
CA LYS A 384 6.00 24.91 -14.43
C LYS A 384 6.77 23.61 -14.66
N TRP A 385 8.11 23.67 -14.64
CA TRP A 385 8.94 22.46 -14.77
C TRP A 385 8.85 21.53 -13.56
N THR A 386 8.64 22.09 -12.38
CA THR A 386 8.43 21.30 -11.16
C THR A 386 7.05 20.64 -11.14
N ASP A 387 6.02 21.33 -11.63
CA ASP A 387 4.65 20.78 -11.72
C ASP A 387 4.50 19.73 -12.82
N PHE A 388 5.27 19.86 -13.91
CA PHE A 388 5.28 18.88 -15.00
C PHE A 388 5.89 17.53 -14.56
N ARG A 389 6.96 17.57 -13.77
CA ARG A 389 7.69 16.38 -13.32
C ARG A 389 6.97 15.67 -12.19
#